data_AF-Q2F2X8-F1
#
_entry.id   AF-Q2F2X8-F1
#
_cell.length_a   1.000
_cell.length_b   1.000
_cell.length_c   1.000
_cell.angle_alpha   90.00
_cell.angle_beta   90.00
_cell.angle_gamma   90.00
#
_symmetry.space_group_name_H-M   'P 1'
#
loop_
_entity.id
_entity.type
_entity.pdbx_description
1 polymer ?
#
loop_
_entity_poly.entity_id
_entity_poly.type
_entity_poly.pdbx_seq_one_letter_code
_entity_poly.pdbx_strand_id
1 'polypeptide(L)'
;NYSFYVLDNQNLQQLWDWDHRNLTIKAGKMYFAFNPKLCVSEIYRMEEVTGTKGRQSKGDINTRNNGERASCESDVLHFTSTTTSKNRIIITWHRYRPPDYRDLISFTVYYKEAPFK
;
A
#
# COMPACT_ATOMS: atom_id res chain seq x y z
N ASN A 1 6.75 14.03 22.68
CA ASN A 1 5.32 13.71 22.74
C ASN A 1 4.81 13.29 21.38
N TYR A 2 4.38 12.03 21.30
CA TYR A 2 3.72 11.47 20.13
C TYR A 2 2.21 11.51 20.33
N SER A 3 1.47 11.93 19.32
CA SER A 3 0.00 11.88 19.28
C SER A 3 -0.51 10.71 18.42
N PHE A 4 0.36 10.11 17.61
CA PHE A 4 0.08 8.91 16.83
C PHE A 4 1.30 7.99 16.88
N TYR A 5 1.11 6.71 17.19
CA TYR A 5 2.21 5.77 17.44
C TYR A 5 1.87 4.40 16.88
N VAL A 6 2.66 3.93 15.91
CA VAL A 6 2.45 2.66 15.22
C VAL A 6 3.76 1.87 15.22
N LEU A 7 3.74 0.74 15.89
CA LEU A 7 4.92 -0.08 16.12
C LEU A 7 4.58 -1.55 15.90
N ASP A 8 5.43 -2.24 15.13
CA ASP A 8 5.45 -3.70 15.01
C ASP A 8 4.14 -4.34 14.50
N ASN A 9 3.51 -3.71 13.50
CA ASN A 9 2.30 -4.27 12.87
C ASN A 9 2.66 -5.06 11.61
N GLN A 10 2.83 -6.37 11.76
CA GLN A 10 3.31 -7.27 10.70
C GLN A 10 2.39 -7.40 9.47
N ASN A 11 1.13 -7.01 9.60
CA ASN A 11 0.12 -7.15 8.54
C ASN A 11 -0.52 -5.84 8.09
N LEU A 12 -0.20 -4.72 8.74
CA LEU A 12 -0.74 -3.41 8.38
C LEU A 12 -0.20 -3.00 7.01
N GLN A 13 -1.11 -2.74 6.08
CA GLN A 13 -0.79 -2.41 4.68
C GLN A 13 -1.23 -1.01 4.28
N GLN A 14 -2.34 -0.54 4.85
CA GLN A 14 -2.95 0.74 4.55
C GLN A 14 -3.44 1.38 5.85
N LEU A 15 -3.36 2.70 5.95
CA LEU A 15 -3.82 3.44 7.12
C LEU A 15 -5.30 3.85 6.96
N TRP A 16 -5.61 4.61 5.92
CA TRP A 16 -6.97 5.05 5.62
C TRP A 16 -7.19 5.18 4.12
N ASP A 17 -8.46 5.16 3.73
CA ASP A 17 -8.90 5.73 2.47
C ASP A 17 -9.06 7.25 2.66
N TRP A 18 -8.03 7.99 2.24
CA TRP A 18 -7.96 9.44 2.40
C TRP A 18 -8.88 10.21 1.46
N ASP A 19 -9.42 9.59 0.42
CA ASP A 19 -10.34 10.26 -0.50
C ASP A 19 -11.72 10.47 0.14
N HIS A 20 -12.00 9.74 1.23
CA HIS A 20 -13.28 9.76 1.93
C HIS A 20 -13.16 10.17 3.41
N ARG A 21 -11.99 10.63 3.86
CA ARG A 21 -11.74 10.93 5.29
C ARG A 21 -10.95 12.22 5.50
N ASN A 22 -11.44 13.03 6.44
CA ASN A 22 -10.74 14.19 6.96
C ASN A 22 -10.25 13.91 8.39
N LEU A 23 -8.97 14.12 8.64
CA LEU A 23 -8.34 13.98 9.95
C LEU A 23 -7.34 15.13 10.14
N THR A 24 -7.25 15.68 11.36
CA THR A 24 -6.26 16.71 11.69
C THR A 24 -5.64 16.39 13.04
N ILE A 25 -4.31 16.42 13.12
CA ILE A 25 -3.59 16.22 14.38
C ILE A 25 -3.12 17.58 14.88
N LYS A 26 -3.82 18.10 15.89
CA LYS A 26 -3.59 19.48 16.40
C LYS A 26 -2.21 19.68 17.02
N ALA A 27 -1.66 18.66 17.68
CA ALA A 27 -0.38 18.73 18.35
C ALA A 27 0.31 17.37 18.39
N GLY A 28 1.61 17.37 18.71
CA GLY A 28 2.41 16.16 18.83
C GLY A 28 2.96 15.65 17.49
N LYS A 29 3.77 14.60 17.64
CA LYS A 29 4.50 13.90 16.59
C LYS A 29 3.84 12.58 16.21
N MET A 30 4.26 12.02 15.09
CA MET A 30 3.93 10.65 14.69
C MET A 30 5.15 9.76 14.86
N TYR A 31 4.93 8.48 15.17
CA TYR A 31 5.98 7.47 15.22
C TYR A 31 5.58 6.24 14.42
N PHE A 32 6.48 5.76 13.56
CA PHE A 32 6.31 4.56 12.74
C PHE A 32 7.59 3.74 12.69
N ALA A 33 7.54 2.50 13.17
CA ALA A 33 8.63 1.55 13.04
C ALA A 33 8.15 0.10 12.95
N PHE A 34 8.88 -0.74 12.21
CA PHE A 34 8.65 -2.19 12.10
C PHE A 34 7.25 -2.53 11.52
N ASN A 35 6.80 -1.78 10.51
CA ASN A 35 5.55 -2.07 9.80
C ASN A 35 5.91 -2.55 8.38
N PRO A 36 6.32 -3.82 8.21
CA PRO A 36 6.98 -4.31 7.00
C PRO A 36 6.13 -4.21 5.73
N LYS A 37 4.80 -4.25 5.89
CA LYS A 37 3.85 -4.20 4.76
C LYS A 37 3.23 -2.82 4.53
N LEU A 38 3.59 -1.83 5.35
CA LEU A 38 3.05 -0.48 5.25
C LEU A 38 4.01 0.40 4.44
N CYS A 39 3.57 0.84 3.27
CA CYS A 39 4.38 1.69 2.41
C CYS A 39 4.70 3.03 3.06
N VAL A 40 5.94 3.49 2.90
CA VAL A 40 6.37 4.80 3.43
C VAL A 40 5.57 5.94 2.78
N SER A 41 5.15 5.79 1.52
CA SER A 41 4.26 6.73 0.84
C SER A 41 2.92 6.92 1.55
N GLU A 42 2.35 5.88 2.17
CA GLU A 42 1.11 5.99 2.96
C GLU A 42 1.33 6.84 4.23
N ILE A 43 2.50 6.70 4.86
CA ILE A 43 2.88 7.51 6.03
C ILE A 43 3.06 8.97 5.62
N TYR A 44 3.75 9.24 4.51
CA TYR A 44 3.92 10.59 4.00
C TYR A 44 2.58 11.23 3.60
N ARG A 45 1.69 10.47 2.96
CA ARG A 45 0.32 10.95 2.66
C ARG A 45 -0.43 11.32 3.94
N MET A 46 -0.30 10.52 5.01
CA MET A 46 -0.87 10.86 6.31
C MET A 46 -0.29 12.17 6.87
N GLU A 47 1.02 12.40 6.76
CA GLU A 47 1.64 13.64 7.24
C GLU A 47 1.10 14.89 6.56
N GLU A 48 0.87 14.81 5.24
CA GLU A 48 0.26 15.87 4.45
C GLU A 48 -1.18 16.14 4.90
N VAL A 49 -2.03 15.11 4.87
CA VAL A 49 -3.48 15.26 5.09
C VAL A 49 -3.78 15.70 6.53
N THR A 50 -3.01 15.22 7.50
CA THR A 50 -3.25 15.54 8.92
C THR A 50 -2.58 16.82 9.41
N GLY A 51 -1.81 17.49 8.55
CA GLY A 51 -1.11 18.73 8.86
C GLY A 51 0.09 18.55 9.80
N THR A 52 0.72 17.37 9.82
CA THR A 52 1.88 17.08 10.68
C THR A 52 3.22 17.09 9.97
N LYS A 53 3.24 17.32 8.66
CA LYS A 53 4.47 17.43 7.89
C LYS A 53 5.45 18.39 8.56
N GLY A 54 6.71 17.96 8.67
CA GLY A 54 7.79 18.75 9.27
C GLY A 54 7.86 18.69 10.80
N ARG A 55 6.94 18.00 11.49
CA ARG A 55 7.02 17.82 12.95
C ARG A 55 7.97 16.69 13.38
N GLN A 56 8.28 15.76 12.47
CA GLN A 56 8.99 14.52 12.77
C GLN A 56 10.50 14.65 12.54
N SER A 57 11.28 13.89 13.31
CA SER A 57 12.71 13.70 13.13
C SER A 57 13.00 12.45 12.27
N LYS A 58 14.24 12.29 11.80
CA LYS A 58 14.65 11.11 11.01
C LYS A 58 14.44 9.77 11.73
N GLY A 59 14.39 9.76 13.07
CA GLY A 59 14.16 8.55 13.86
C GLY A 59 12.70 8.25 14.16
N ASP A 60 11.82 9.24 13.95
CA ASP A 60 10.40 9.13 14.27
C ASP A 60 9.66 8.30 13.19
N ILE A 61 10.09 8.41 11.93
CA ILE A 61 9.63 7.59 10.81
C ILE A 61 10.86 6.90 10.20
N ASN A 62 11.05 5.62 10.52
CA ASN A 62 12.21 4.86 10.03
C ASN A 62 11.90 4.22 8.67
N THR A 63 12.45 4.77 7.60
CA THR A 63 12.21 4.28 6.24
C THR A 63 12.86 2.92 5.92
N ARG A 64 13.72 2.39 6.80
CA ARG A 64 14.40 1.10 6.58
C ARG A 64 13.59 -0.11 7.03
N ASN A 65 12.63 0.09 7.94
CA ASN A 65 11.82 -0.98 8.54
C ASN A 65 10.31 -0.68 8.49
N ASN A 66 9.91 0.23 7.60
CA ASN A 66 8.53 0.37 7.18
C ASN A 66 8.49 0.12 5.67
N GLY A 67 7.62 -0.80 5.24
CA GLY A 67 7.40 -1.10 3.83
C GLY A 67 8.48 -1.97 3.17
N GLU A 68 9.45 -2.51 3.91
CA GLU A 68 10.53 -3.32 3.35
C GLU A 68 10.07 -4.68 2.80
N ARG A 69 8.82 -5.07 3.06
CA ARG A 69 8.14 -6.24 2.47
C ARG A 69 6.85 -5.86 1.74
N ALA A 70 6.71 -4.60 1.34
CA ALA A 70 5.55 -4.09 0.62
C ALA A 70 5.92 -3.78 -0.84
N SER A 71 4.96 -4.02 -1.75
CA SER A 71 5.03 -3.51 -3.13
C SER A 71 4.36 -2.14 -3.16
N CYS A 72 5.15 -1.08 -3.03
CA CYS A 72 4.65 0.30 -2.89
C CYS A 72 4.44 1.04 -4.19
N GLU A 73 5.01 0.52 -5.28
CA GLU A 73 4.72 0.96 -6.63
C GLU A 73 3.64 0.06 -7.20
N SER A 74 2.64 0.69 -7.81
CA SER A 74 1.53 -0.01 -8.45
C SER A 74 1.40 0.47 -9.89
N ASP A 75 1.58 -0.43 -10.82
CA ASP A 75 1.16 -0.24 -12.20
C ASP A 75 -0.17 -0.95 -12.43
N VAL A 76 -1.10 -0.28 -13.09
CA VAL A 76 -2.40 -0.86 -13.42
C VAL A 76 -2.21 -1.85 -14.57
N LEU A 77 -2.52 -3.13 -14.31
CA LEU A 77 -2.61 -4.13 -15.36
C LEU A 77 -3.98 -4.07 -16.04
N HIS A 78 -3.97 -4.14 -17.36
CA HIS A 78 -5.17 -4.10 -18.18
C HIS A 78 -5.42 -5.44 -18.84
N PHE A 79 -6.63 -5.98 -18.65
CA PHE A 79 -7.07 -7.21 -19.30
C PHE A 79 -7.28 -6.99 -20.80
N THR A 80 -6.80 -7.92 -21.61
CA THR A 80 -6.95 -7.91 -23.06
C THR A 80 -8.09 -8.81 -23.52
N SER A 81 -8.31 -9.94 -22.85
CA SER A 81 -9.45 -10.80 -23.14
C SER A 81 -9.87 -11.62 -21.92
N THR A 82 -11.15 -11.96 -21.88
CA THR A 82 -11.72 -12.90 -20.91
C THR A 82 -12.65 -13.86 -21.65
N THR A 83 -12.33 -15.14 -21.58
CA THR A 83 -13.12 -16.21 -22.20
C THR A 83 -13.64 -17.13 -21.13
N THR A 84 -14.95 -17.30 -21.07
CA THR A 84 -15.62 -18.16 -20.08
C THR A 84 -16.17 -19.42 -20.73
N SER A 85 -16.31 -20.47 -19.93
CA SER A 85 -16.92 -21.75 -20.28
C SER A 85 -17.58 -22.32 -19.02
N LYS A 86 -18.39 -23.37 -19.16
CA LYS A 86 -19.19 -23.94 -18.06
C LYS A 86 -18.40 -24.17 -16.75
N ASN A 87 -17.12 -24.55 -16.85
CA ASN A 87 -16.25 -24.88 -15.71
C ASN A 87 -14.84 -24.26 -15.82
N ARG A 88 -14.63 -23.29 -16.70
CA ARG A 88 -13.29 -22.71 -16.93
C ARG A 88 -13.40 -21.24 -17.29
N ILE A 89 -12.42 -20.46 -16.82
CA ILE A 89 -12.22 -19.07 -17.21
C ILE A 89 -10.77 -18.93 -17.68
N ILE A 90 -10.56 -18.28 -18.81
CA ILE A 90 -9.23 -17.89 -19.31
C ILE A 90 -9.20 -16.37 -19.34
N ILE A 91 -8.20 -15.79 -18.68
CA ILE A 91 -7.98 -14.35 -18.61
C ILE A 91 -6.61 -14.07 -19.21
N THR A 92 -6.53 -13.06 -20.09
CA THR A 92 -5.26 -12.54 -20.61
C THR A 92 -5.17 -11.05 -20.32
N TRP A 93 -3.97 -10.56 -20.08
CA TRP A 93 -3.69 -9.14 -19.84
C TRP A 93 -2.47 -8.69 -20.64
N HIS A 94 -2.33 -7.36 -20.78
CA HIS A 94 -1.16 -6.79 -21.40
C HIS A 94 0.12 -7.24 -20.71
N ARG A 95 1.15 -7.54 -21.51
CA ARG A 95 2.45 -7.93 -21.00
C ARG A 95 3.07 -6.77 -20.21
N TYR A 96 3.14 -6.92 -18.89
CA TYR A 96 3.87 -5.99 -18.04
C TYR A 96 5.38 -6.07 -18.31
N ARG A 97 6.03 -4.91 -18.29
CA ARG A 97 7.49 -4.77 -18.42
C ARG A 97 7.96 -3.71 -17.42
N PRO A 98 8.55 -4.10 -16.29
CA PRO A 98 9.22 -3.14 -15.41
C PRO A 98 10.44 -2.53 -16.13
N PRO A 99 10.96 -1.39 -15.63
CA PRO A 99 12.17 -0.76 -16.17
C PRO A 99 13.37 -1.72 -16.27
N ASP A 100 13.54 -2.59 -15.26
CA ASP A 100 14.47 -3.72 -15.30
C ASP A 100 13.69 -5.03 -15.32
N TYR A 101 13.79 -5.78 -16.43
CA TYR A 101 13.05 -7.03 -16.63
C TYR A 101 13.35 -8.11 -15.59
N ARG A 102 14.48 -8.02 -14.87
CA ARG A 102 14.88 -8.97 -13.84
C ARG A 102 14.09 -8.81 -12.55
N ASP A 103 13.43 -7.67 -12.36
CA ASP A 103 12.63 -7.38 -11.18
C ASP A 103 11.27 -8.08 -11.21
N LEU A 104 10.80 -8.49 -12.40
CA LEU A 104 9.57 -9.27 -12.53
C LEU A 104 9.83 -10.75 -12.22
N ILE A 105 9.41 -11.18 -11.03
CA ILE A 105 9.52 -12.59 -10.61
C ILE A 105 8.34 -13.42 -11.14
N SER A 106 7.11 -13.00 -10.85
CA SER A 106 5.89 -13.71 -11.24
C SER A 106 4.65 -12.82 -11.15
N PHE A 107 3.51 -13.31 -11.63
CA PHE A 107 2.18 -12.75 -11.33
C PHE A 107 1.46 -13.67 -10.35
N THR A 108 0.71 -13.07 -9.43
CA THR A 108 -0.22 -13.81 -8.56
C THR A 108 -1.65 -13.39 -8.91
N VAL A 109 -2.52 -14.36 -9.15
CA VAL A 109 -3.93 -14.14 -9.50
C VAL A 109 -4.80 -14.54 -8.32
N TYR A 110 -5.51 -13.57 -7.73
CA TYR A 110 -6.47 -13.79 -6.66
C TYR A 110 -7.89 -13.80 -7.23
N TYR A 111 -8.68 -14.81 -6.89
CA TYR A 111 -10.09 -14.89 -7.26
C TYR A 111 -10.90 -15.47 -6.10
N LYS A 112 -12.17 -15.07 -6.01
CA LYS A 112 -13.14 -15.61 -5.06
C LYS A 112 -14.53 -15.56 -5.66
N GLU A 113 -15.44 -16.39 -5.17
CA GLU A 113 -16.85 -16.23 -5.46
C GLU A 113 -17.35 -14.90 -4.85
N ALA A 114 -18.08 -14.13 -5.66
CA ALA A 114 -18.70 -12.88 -5.27
C ALA A 114 -20.16 -12.89 -5.75
N PRO A 115 -21.10 -13.43 -4.95
CA PRO A 115 -22.49 -13.47 -5.33
C PRO A 115 -23.00 -12.05 -5.51
N PHE A 116 -23.61 -11.78 -6.66
CA PHE A 116 -24.32 -10.51 -6.88
C PHE A 116 -25.62 -10.57 -6.08
N LYS A 117 -25.89 -9.53 -5.28
CA LYS A 117 -27.20 -9.34 -4.64
C LYS A 117 -28.06 -8.44 -5.51
#